data_AF-A0A318XR71-F1
#
_entry.id   AF-A0A318XR71-F1
#
_cell.length_a   1.000
_cell.length_b   1.000
_cell.length_c   1.000
_cell.angle_alpha   90.00
_cell.angle_beta   90.00
_cell.angle_gamma   90.00
#
_symmetry.space_group_name_H-M   'P 1'
#
loop_
_entity.id
_entity.type
_entity.pdbx_description
1 polymer ?
#
loop_
_entity_poly.entity_id
_entity_poly.type
_entity_poly.pdbx_seq_one_letter_code
_entity_poly.pdbx_strand_id
1 'polypeptide(L)' 'MPTWKKNIFVNAVKYRMETEGKTAEEILGDYVALTEAEKAEILSAI' A
#
# COMPACT_ATOMS: atom_id res chain seq x y z
N MET A 1 8.10 8.57 2.84
CA MET A 1 7.21 9.50 2.09
C MET A 1 6.56 10.49 3.05
N PRO A 2 5.93 11.61 2.62
CA PRO A 2 5.18 12.47 3.54
C PRO A 2 4.09 11.67 4.28
N THR A 3 3.91 11.93 5.58
CA THR A 3 3.03 11.15 6.47
C THR A 3 1.59 11.03 5.94
N TRP A 4 1.04 12.12 5.40
CA TRP A 4 -0.32 12.12 4.84
C TRP A 4 -0.45 11.17 3.64
N LYS A 5 0.56 11.12 2.76
CA LYS A 5 0.57 10.25 1.58
C LYS A 5 0.65 8.79 2.02
N LYS A 6 1.50 8.48 3.01
CA LYS A 6 1.61 7.13 3.60
C LYS A 6 0.27 6.64 4.13
N ASN A 7 -0.40 7.46 4.93
CA ASN A 7 -1.66 7.09 5.57
C ASN A 7 -2.76 6.78 4.54
N ILE A 8 -2.82 7.52 3.43
CA ILE A 8 -3.76 7.25 2.34
C ILE A 8 -3.51 5.87 1.74
N PHE A 9 -2.25 5.55 1.39
CA PHE A 9 -1.92 4.27 0.79
C PHE A 9 -2.10 3.10 1.77
N VAL A 10 -1.68 3.24 3.03
CA VAL A 10 -1.89 2.19 4.05
C VAL A 10 -3.38 1.90 4.21
N ASN A 11 -4.22 2.92 4.32
CA ASN A 11 -5.67 2.73 4.45
C ASN A 11 -6.30 2.12 3.19
N ALA A 12 -5.89 2.56 2.00
CA ALA A 12 -6.36 2.02 0.73
C ALA A 12 -5.98 0.54 0.57
N VAL A 13 -4.75 0.17 0.94
CA VAL A 13 -4.29 -1.22 0.89
C VAL A 13 -5.07 -2.07 1.90
N LYS A 14 -5.24 -1.62 3.14
CA LYS A 14 -6.04 -2.33 4.15
C LYS A 14 -7.48 -2.57 3.69
N TYR A 15 -8.11 -1.54 3.14
CA TYR A 15 -9.46 -1.66 2.59
C TYR A 15 -9.52 -2.69 1.46
N ARG A 16 -8.60 -2.62 0.49
CA ARG A 16 -8.56 -3.57 -0.64
C ARG A 16 -8.23 -5.00 -0.19
N MET A 17 -7.42 -5.18 0.85
CA MET A 17 -7.17 -6.50 1.45
C MET A 17 -8.45 -7.11 2.02
N GLU A 18 -9.25 -6.30 2.74
CA GLU A 18 -10.53 -6.74 3.30
C GLU A 18 -11.61 -7.00 2.24
N THR A 19 -11.68 -6.18 1.19
CA THR A 19 -12.74 -6.29 0.17
C THR A 19 -12.43 -7.26 -0.95
N GLU A 20 -11.18 -7.32 -1.41
CA GLU A 20 -10.77 -8.15 -2.55
C GLU A 20 -10.12 -9.48 -2.10
N GLY A 21 -9.79 -9.64 -0.82
CA GLY A 21 -9.10 -10.82 -0.31
C GLY A 21 -7.68 -11.01 -0.86
N LYS A 22 -7.11 -9.97 -1.46
CA LYS A 22 -5.76 -9.96 -2.04
C LYS A 22 -4.71 -9.62 -1.00
N THR A 23 -3.46 -10.01 -1.25
CA THR A 23 -2.35 -9.64 -0.37
C THR A 23 -1.92 -8.18 -0.61
N ALA A 24 -1.26 -7.59 0.39
CA ALA A 24 -0.69 -6.25 0.27
C ALA A 24 0.27 -6.13 -0.93
N GLU A 25 1.01 -7.19 -1.24
CA GLU A 25 1.99 -7.23 -2.33
C GLU A 25 1.34 -7.18 -3.70
N GLU A 26 0.22 -7.90 -3.89
CA GLU A 26 -0.57 -7.85 -5.13
C GLU A 26 -1.16 -6.46 -5.34
N ILE A 27 -1.73 -5.86 -4.29
CA ILE A 27 -2.31 -4.52 -4.34
C ILE A 27 -1.23 -3.46 -4.60
N LEU A 28 -0.04 -3.60 -3.99
CA LEU A 28 1.09 -2.70 -4.24
C LEU A 28 1.68 -2.87 -5.65
N GLY A 29 1.52 -4.05 -6.26
CA GLY A 29 1.89 -4.33 -7.64
C GLY A 29 1.09 -3.49 -8.66
N ASP A 30 -0.19 -3.18 -8.34
CA ASP A 30 -1.03 -2.32 -9.19
C ASP A 30 -0.48 -0.88 -9.30
N TYR A 31 0.30 -0.43 -8.31
CA TYR A 31 0.83 0.91 -8.27
C TYR A 31 2.22 1.02 -8.90
N VAL A 32 2.26 1.09 -10.23
CA VAL A 32 3.50 1.27 -11.02
C VAL A 32 4.23 2.60 -10.69
N ALA A 33 3.50 3.61 -10.22
CA ALA A 33 4.06 4.91 -9.86
C ALA A 33 4.71 4.95 -8.46
N LEU A 34 4.54 3.90 -7.64
CA LEU A 34 5.23 3.81 -6.36
C LEU A 34 6.62 3.21 -6.55
N THR A 35 7.61 3.85 -5.95
CA THR A 35 8.96 3.28 -5.87
C THR A 35 9.00 2.08 -4.92
N GLU A 36 9.96 1.18 -5.12
CA GLU A 36 10.16 0.02 -4.24
C GLU A 36 10.36 0.43 -2.76
N ALA A 37 11.01 1.57 -2.52
CA ALA A 37 11.17 2.12 -1.18
C ALA A 37 9.83 2.55 -0.55
N GLU A 38 8.95 3.20 -1.33
CA GLU A 38 7.61 3.58 -0.86
C GLU A 38 6.73 2.34 -0.62
N LYS A 39 6.80 1.33 -1.48
CA LYS A 39 6.09 0.06 -1.29
C LYS A 39 6.53 -0.62 0.01
N ALA A 40 7.84 -0.69 0.28
CA ALA A 40 8.35 -1.23 1.53
C ALA A 40 7.91 -0.44 2.76
N GLU A 41 7.88 0.90 2.66
CA GLU A 41 7.41 1.78 3.74
C GLU A 41 5.93 1.58 4.07
N ILE A 42 5.10 1.30 3.06
CA ILE A 42 3.68 0.96 3.23
C ILE A 42 3.53 -0.45 3.79
N LEU A 43 4.27 -1.43 3.27
CA LEU A 43 4.22 -2.83 3.71
C LEU A 43 4.59 -2.96 5.20
N SER A 44 5.59 -2.21 5.65
CA SER A 44 6.00 -2.18 7.06
C SER A 44 4.98 -1.50 7.99
N ALA A 45 3.98 -0.81 7.45
CA ALA A 45 2.99 -0.05 8.22
C ALA A 45 1.58 -0.67 8.20
N ILE A 46 1.39 -1.75 7.43
CA ILE A 46 0.13 -2.51 7.36
C ILE A 46 0.03 -3.44 8.56
#